data_AF-A3D8P4-F1
#
_entry.id   AF-A3D8P4-F1
#
_cell.length_a   1.000
_cell.length_b   1.000
_cell.length_c   1.000
_cell.angle_alpha   90.00
_cell.angle_beta   90.00
_cell.angle_gamma   90.00
#
_symmetry.space_group_name_H-M   'P 1'
#
loop_
_entity.id
_entity.type
_entity.pdbx_description
1 polymer ?
#
loop_
_entity_poly.entity_id
_entity_poly.type
_entity_poly.pdbx_seq_one_letter_code
_entity_poly.pdbx_strand_id
1 'polypeptide(L)'
;MGYYLGRFRVGFKSDYEEVLSVFHKIGPLQKVILVLSFFMSISAIASLSETIFKWKGFILDAVAAYQDYLVAPLIKYSKLIGLHYQQNEVHSAVILSTMVVLGMRLLMLGQLSAFKKISEDSGRETQPKLTYFKCMSILFPVSLWLAYGLTDSSIRLMPQVGMLLIYPVFLVGPKLIMHLFGRENSYLEKGRFSYFKTYYAYLLAIAVVIGGLGAINAGLTKIA
;
A
#
# COMPACT_ATOMS: atom_id res chain seq x y z
N MET A 1 25.08 36.14 22.01
CA MET A 1 25.44 34.80 22.54
C MET A 1 24.67 34.63 23.83
N GLY A 2 23.63 33.78 23.86
CA GLY A 2 22.89 33.52 25.10
C GLY A 2 21.41 33.16 24.95
N TYR A 3 21.15 31.90 24.59
CA TYR A 3 20.04 31.05 25.06
C TYR A 3 18.57 31.42 24.76
N TYR A 4 18.11 31.04 23.56
CA TYR A 4 16.74 30.56 23.34
C TYR A 4 16.63 29.10 23.79
N LEU A 5 16.35 28.87 25.07
CA LEU A 5 15.84 27.58 25.56
C LEU A 5 14.44 27.82 26.15
N GLY A 6 13.49 28.05 25.25
CA GLY A 6 12.07 28.04 25.54
C GLY A 6 11.60 26.61 25.79
N ARG A 7 11.60 26.24 27.07
CA ARG A 7 10.88 25.11 27.69
C ARG A 7 9.64 24.67 26.89
N PHE A 8 9.71 23.51 26.26
CA PHE A 8 8.55 22.64 26.09
C PHE A 8 8.20 22.06 27.48
N ARG A 9 7.55 22.86 28.34
CA ARG A 9 6.86 22.34 29.53
C ARG A 9 5.38 22.34 29.20
N VAL A 10 4.92 21.25 28.59
CA VAL A 10 3.51 21.01 28.26
C VAL A 10 2.66 21.26 29.51
N GLY A 11 1.75 22.23 29.40
CA GLY A 11 1.08 22.91 30.50
C GLY A 11 -0.09 22.15 31.11
N PHE A 12 0.10 20.90 31.55
CA PHE A 12 -0.97 20.14 32.22
C PHE A 12 -1.62 20.86 33.40
N LYS A 13 -0.87 21.70 34.12
CA LYS A 13 -1.37 22.46 35.25
C LYS A 13 -2.29 23.63 34.82
N SER A 14 -1.96 24.28 33.71
CA SER A 14 -2.75 25.38 33.14
C SER A 14 -4.06 24.86 32.56
N ASP A 15 -3.99 23.76 31.81
CA ASP A 15 -5.17 23.14 31.18
C ASP A 15 -6.12 22.56 32.25
N TYR A 16 -5.58 22.01 33.35
CA TYR A 16 -6.37 21.51 34.47
C TYR A 16 -7.11 22.61 35.22
N GLU A 17 -6.43 23.74 35.50
CA GLU A 17 -7.04 24.90 36.15
C GLU A 17 -8.13 25.54 35.25
N GLU A 18 -7.91 25.57 33.94
CA GLU A 18 -8.89 26.05 32.96
C GLU A 18 -10.14 25.15 32.92
N VAL A 19 -9.97 23.83 32.81
CA VAL A 19 -11.08 22.87 32.83
C VAL A 19 -11.86 22.93 34.14
N LEU A 20 -11.17 23.04 35.28
CA LEU A 20 -11.82 23.23 36.58
C LEU A 20 -12.61 24.54 36.61
N SER A 21 -12.07 25.64 36.10
CA SER A 21 -12.75 26.94 36.10
C SER A 21 -14.03 26.92 35.25
N VAL A 22 -14.01 26.20 34.11
CA VAL A 22 -15.19 26.00 33.26
C VAL A 22 -16.19 25.09 33.96
N PHE A 23 -15.73 24.00 34.58
CA PHE A 23 -16.57 23.06 35.30
C PHE A 23 -17.29 23.71 36.48
N HIS A 24 -16.67 24.65 37.19
CA HIS A 24 -17.31 25.37 38.30
C HIS A 24 -18.35 26.41 37.83
N LYS A 25 -18.20 26.96 36.60
CA LYS A 25 -19.10 27.99 36.05
C LYS A 25 -20.36 27.45 35.39
N ILE A 26 -20.40 26.16 35.03
CA ILE A 26 -21.52 25.55 34.32
C ILE A 26 -22.59 24.97 35.26
N GLY A 27 -23.84 24.99 34.81
CA GLY A 27 -25.00 24.47 35.56
C GLY A 27 -24.94 22.94 35.75
N PRO A 28 -25.67 22.39 36.73
CA PRO A 28 -25.61 20.96 37.07
C PRO A 28 -25.97 20.04 35.89
N LEU A 29 -26.93 20.44 35.06
CA LEU A 29 -27.32 19.69 33.85
C LEU A 29 -26.20 19.68 32.78
N GLN A 30 -25.49 20.79 32.60
CA GLN A 30 -24.36 20.88 31.68
C GLN A 30 -23.15 20.07 32.16
N LYS A 31 -22.93 19.98 33.49
CA LYS A 31 -21.92 19.09 34.07
C LYS A 31 -22.20 17.64 33.73
N VAL A 32 -23.45 17.19 33.87
CA VAL A 32 -23.87 15.83 33.51
C VAL A 32 -23.63 15.56 32.02
N ILE A 33 -24.00 16.49 31.14
CA ILE A 33 -23.74 16.38 29.69
C ILE A 33 -22.25 16.30 29.38
N LEU A 34 -21.42 17.10 30.06
CA LEU A 34 -19.97 17.12 29.85
C LEU A 34 -19.33 15.78 30.26
N VAL A 35 -19.71 15.24 31.42
CA VAL A 35 -19.24 13.93 31.90
C VAL A 35 -19.68 12.82 30.94
N LEU A 36 -20.95 12.82 30.50
CA LEU A 36 -21.43 11.86 29.50
C LEU A 36 -20.67 11.97 28.17
N SER A 37 -20.42 13.19 27.69
CA SER A 37 -19.65 13.43 26.45
C SER A 37 -18.21 12.93 26.57
N PHE A 38 -17.59 13.11 27.74
CA PHE A 38 -16.26 12.59 28.04
C PHE A 38 -16.24 11.05 28.06
N PHE A 39 -17.20 10.42 28.74
CA PHE A 39 -17.34 8.96 28.74
C PHE A 39 -17.60 8.41 27.33
N MET A 40 -18.45 9.07 26.54
CA MET A 40 -18.71 8.70 25.15
C MET A 40 -17.43 8.84 24.30
N SER A 41 -16.65 9.90 24.51
CA SER A 41 -15.38 10.11 23.80
C SER A 41 -14.34 9.06 24.14
N ILE A 42 -14.16 8.72 25.42
CA ILE A 42 -13.28 7.62 25.85
C ILE A 42 -13.76 6.28 25.29
N SER A 43 -15.07 6.03 25.32
CA SER A 43 -15.65 4.79 24.79
C SER A 43 -15.44 4.69 23.28
N ALA A 44 -15.56 5.79 22.53
CA ALA A 44 -15.26 5.84 21.10
C ALA A 44 -13.77 5.56 20.83
N ILE A 45 -12.86 6.13 21.63
CA ILE A 45 -11.42 5.88 21.52
C ILE A 45 -11.08 4.42 21.87
N ALA A 46 -11.69 3.87 22.92
CA ALA A 46 -11.50 2.48 23.33
C ALA A 46 -11.99 1.50 22.26
N SER A 47 -13.16 1.75 21.66
CA SER A 47 -13.70 0.98 20.53
C SER A 47 -12.81 1.07 19.28
N LEU A 48 -12.27 2.25 18.99
CA LEU A 48 -11.31 2.44 17.91
C LEU A 48 -9.99 1.69 18.19
N SER A 49 -9.51 1.72 19.43
CA SER A 49 -8.31 1.02 19.87
C SER A 49 -8.45 -0.50 19.72
N GLU A 50 -9.57 -1.08 20.18
CA GLU A 50 -9.86 -2.51 20.00
C GLU A 50 -9.89 -2.89 18.51
N THR A 51 -10.47 -2.03 17.68
CA THR A 51 -10.45 -2.21 16.22
C THR A 51 -9.03 -2.20 15.66
N ILE A 52 -8.19 -1.25 16.07
CA ILE A 52 -6.77 -1.17 15.68
C ILE A 52 -6.01 -2.43 16.10
N PHE A 53 -6.25 -2.95 17.31
CA PHE A 53 -5.64 -4.20 17.77
C PHE A 53 -6.07 -5.42 16.93
N LYS A 54 -7.35 -5.51 16.55
CA LYS A 54 -7.84 -6.55 15.63
C LYS A 54 -7.18 -6.45 14.26
N TRP A 55 -7.03 -5.24 13.72
CA TRP A 55 -6.30 -5.01 12.46
C TRP A 55 -4.83 -5.40 12.55
N LYS A 56 -4.16 -5.10 13.68
CA LYS A 56 -2.78 -5.55 13.93
C LYS A 56 -2.68 -7.07 13.92
N GLY A 57 -3.61 -7.76 14.60
CA GLY A 57 -3.68 -9.22 14.60
C GLY A 57 -3.88 -9.78 13.19
N PHE A 58 -4.85 -9.24 12.45
CA PHE A 58 -5.10 -9.63 11.06
C PHE A 58 -3.88 -9.45 10.15
N ILE A 59 -3.16 -8.32 10.27
CA ILE A 59 -1.93 -8.09 9.49
C ILE A 59 -0.85 -9.11 9.87
N LEU A 60 -0.70 -9.43 11.15
CA LEU A 60 0.29 -10.39 11.62
C LEU A 60 -0.03 -11.80 11.10
N ASP A 61 -1.30 -12.21 11.14
CA ASP A 61 -1.77 -13.49 10.59
C ASP A 61 -1.55 -13.54 9.06
N ALA A 62 -1.77 -12.43 8.36
CA ALA A 62 -1.49 -12.30 6.93
C ALA A 62 0.00 -12.50 6.61
N VAL A 63 0.88 -11.87 7.40
CA VAL A 63 2.33 -12.00 7.23
C VAL A 63 2.80 -13.42 7.52
N ALA A 64 2.28 -14.04 8.57
CA ALA A 64 2.59 -15.43 8.90
C ALA A 64 2.17 -16.37 7.76
N ALA A 65 0.96 -16.23 7.23
CA ALA A 65 0.51 -17.04 6.10
C ALA A 65 1.37 -16.84 4.84
N TYR A 66 1.77 -15.62 4.54
CA TYR A 66 2.70 -15.35 3.44
C TYR A 66 4.05 -16.05 3.66
N GLN A 67 4.60 -16.03 4.88
CA GLN A 67 5.86 -16.69 5.17
C GLN A 67 5.76 -18.22 5.11
N ASP A 68 4.71 -18.79 5.71
CA ASP A 68 4.56 -20.24 5.87
C ASP A 68 4.12 -20.95 4.59
N TYR A 69 3.28 -20.31 3.77
CA TYR A 69 2.73 -20.94 2.56
C TYR A 69 3.43 -20.55 1.28
N LEU A 70 4.06 -19.36 1.23
CA LEU A 70 4.74 -18.91 0.03
C LEU A 70 6.25 -18.98 0.21
N VAL A 71 6.81 -18.35 1.23
CA VAL A 71 8.27 -18.15 1.33
C VAL A 71 9.00 -19.43 1.72
N ALA A 72 8.64 -20.06 2.84
CA ALA A 72 9.35 -21.24 3.33
C ALA A 72 9.23 -22.44 2.37
N PRO A 73 8.06 -22.76 1.79
CA PRO A 73 7.94 -23.85 0.83
C PRO A 73 8.73 -23.56 -0.45
N LEU A 74 8.71 -22.32 -0.93
CA LEU A 74 9.45 -21.94 -2.12
C LEU A 74 10.96 -22.14 -1.93
N ILE A 75 11.53 -21.67 -0.82
CA ILE A 75 12.95 -21.87 -0.49
C ILE A 75 13.28 -23.37 -0.35
N LYS A 76 12.37 -24.16 0.24
CA LYS A 76 12.58 -25.59 0.42
C LYS A 76 12.58 -26.34 -0.92
N TYR A 77 11.59 -26.09 -1.77
CA TYR A 77 11.45 -26.79 -3.05
C TYR A 77 12.40 -26.28 -4.12
N SER A 78 12.80 -25.01 -4.09
CA SER A 78 13.78 -24.46 -5.03
C SER A 78 15.13 -25.17 -4.94
N LYS A 79 15.54 -25.59 -3.73
CA LYS A 79 16.79 -26.32 -3.51
C LYS A 79 16.81 -27.65 -4.27
N LEU A 80 15.66 -28.28 -4.49
CA LEU A 80 15.56 -29.54 -5.23
C LEU A 80 15.93 -29.39 -6.72
N ILE A 81 15.78 -28.19 -7.26
CA ILE A 81 16.12 -27.85 -8.66
C ILE A 81 17.42 -27.04 -8.75
N GLY A 82 18.22 -27.02 -7.69
CA GLY A 82 19.52 -26.34 -7.64
C GLY A 82 19.46 -24.83 -7.43
N LEU A 83 18.28 -24.26 -7.17
CA LEU A 83 18.10 -22.84 -6.92
C LEU A 83 18.17 -22.53 -5.41
N HIS A 84 19.03 -21.61 -5.06
CA HIS A 84 19.28 -21.21 -3.67
C HIS A 84 18.75 -19.80 -3.47
N TYR A 85 17.79 -19.65 -2.56
CA TYR A 85 17.24 -18.34 -2.20
C TYR A 85 17.41 -18.09 -0.71
N GLN A 86 17.77 -16.86 -0.38
CA GLN A 86 17.62 -16.30 0.95
C GLN A 86 16.23 -15.68 1.13
N GLN A 87 15.77 -15.58 2.37
CA GLN A 87 14.44 -15.07 2.69
C GLN A 87 14.21 -13.63 2.19
N ASN A 88 15.20 -12.76 2.35
CA ASN A 88 15.19 -11.39 1.82
C ASN A 88 15.07 -11.37 0.28
N GLU A 89 15.77 -12.25 -0.42
CA GLU A 89 15.71 -12.34 -1.89
C GLU A 89 14.32 -12.76 -2.37
N VAL A 90 13.66 -13.69 -1.68
CA VAL A 90 12.26 -14.08 -1.99
C VAL A 90 11.32 -12.89 -1.79
N HIS A 91 11.45 -12.15 -0.68
CA HIS A 91 10.64 -10.96 -0.44
C HIS A 91 10.87 -9.89 -1.52
N SER A 92 12.13 -9.65 -1.86
CA SER A 92 12.54 -8.77 -2.94
C SER A 92 11.94 -9.16 -4.28
N ALA A 93 12.03 -10.44 -4.66
CA ALA A 93 11.51 -10.97 -5.92
C ALA A 93 10.00 -10.81 -6.00
N VAL A 94 9.28 -11.12 -4.92
CA VAL A 94 7.82 -10.97 -4.87
C VAL A 94 7.42 -9.51 -5.05
N ILE A 95 8.06 -8.58 -4.32
CA ILE A 95 7.76 -7.14 -4.41
C ILE A 95 8.02 -6.60 -5.82
N LEU A 96 9.20 -6.86 -6.37
CA LEU A 96 9.60 -6.36 -7.69
C LEU A 96 8.76 -6.99 -8.81
N SER A 97 8.47 -8.29 -8.73
CA SER A 97 7.58 -8.97 -9.68
C SER A 97 6.18 -8.37 -9.65
N THR A 98 5.62 -8.17 -8.45
CA THR A 98 4.30 -7.55 -8.27
C THR A 98 4.28 -6.13 -8.84
N MET A 99 5.31 -5.33 -8.54
CA MET A 99 5.45 -3.96 -9.05
C MET A 99 5.43 -3.93 -10.58
N VAL A 100 6.24 -4.76 -11.24
CA VAL A 100 6.34 -4.76 -12.71
C VAL A 100 5.08 -5.33 -13.36
N VAL A 101 4.51 -6.41 -12.84
CA VAL A 101 3.26 -6.98 -13.36
C VAL A 101 2.12 -5.96 -13.26
N LEU A 102 1.95 -5.33 -12.11
CA LEU A 102 0.93 -4.28 -11.92
C LEU A 102 1.21 -3.07 -12.80
N GLY A 103 2.46 -2.63 -12.90
CA GLY A 103 2.87 -1.54 -13.78
C GLY A 103 2.53 -1.78 -15.24
N MET A 104 2.92 -2.94 -15.78
CA MET A 104 2.60 -3.33 -17.15
C MET A 104 1.09 -3.45 -17.39
N ARG A 105 0.34 -3.97 -16.41
CA ARG A 105 -1.13 -4.02 -16.48
C ARG A 105 -1.76 -2.63 -16.50
N LEU A 106 -1.27 -1.70 -15.70
CA LEU A 106 -1.75 -0.32 -15.68
C LEU A 106 -1.44 0.42 -16.97
N LEU A 107 -0.23 0.24 -17.52
CA LEU A 107 0.14 0.81 -18.82
C LEU A 107 -0.74 0.26 -19.95
N MET A 108 -1.03 -1.05 -19.93
CA MET A 108 -1.93 -1.71 -20.88
C MET A 108 -3.36 -1.13 -20.80
N LEU A 109 -3.93 -0.99 -19.61
CA LEU A 109 -5.26 -0.37 -19.41
C LEU A 109 -5.26 1.10 -19.84
N GLY A 110 -4.17 1.80 -19.55
CA GLY A 110 -3.90 3.15 -20.01
C GLY A 110 -4.01 3.30 -21.51
N GLN A 111 -3.27 2.47 -22.25
CA GLN A 111 -3.29 2.46 -23.72
C GLN A 111 -4.67 2.10 -24.28
N LEU A 112 -5.35 1.11 -23.71
CA LEU A 112 -6.72 0.77 -24.10
C LEU A 112 -7.66 1.96 -23.96
N SER A 113 -7.58 2.70 -22.84
CA SER A 113 -8.43 3.89 -22.64
C SER A 113 -8.11 5.02 -23.62
N ALA A 114 -6.83 5.21 -23.95
CA ALA A 114 -6.39 6.26 -24.88
C ALA A 114 -6.84 5.93 -26.32
N PHE A 115 -6.65 4.70 -26.77
CA PHE A 115 -7.05 4.27 -28.12
C PHE A 115 -8.57 4.21 -28.28
N LYS A 116 -9.31 3.85 -27.23
CA LYS A 116 -10.78 3.95 -27.25
C LYS A 116 -11.22 5.38 -27.57
N LYS A 117 -10.61 6.37 -26.91
CA LYS A 117 -10.95 7.78 -27.16
C LYS A 117 -10.49 8.27 -28.53
N ILE A 118 -9.31 7.85 -29.00
CA ILE A 118 -8.87 8.15 -30.38
C ILE A 118 -9.85 7.57 -31.40
N SER A 119 -10.36 6.37 -31.16
CA SER A 119 -11.34 5.73 -32.04
C SER A 119 -12.67 6.48 -32.05
N GLU A 120 -13.15 6.90 -30.89
CA GLU A 120 -14.33 7.78 -30.74
C GLU A 120 -14.13 9.11 -31.49
N ASP A 121 -12.98 9.77 -31.33
CA ASP A 121 -12.69 11.08 -31.94
C ASP A 121 -12.46 10.99 -33.47
N SER A 122 -11.91 9.88 -33.96
CA SER A 122 -11.55 9.71 -35.38
C SER A 122 -12.58 8.97 -36.23
N GLY A 123 -13.61 8.38 -35.60
CA GLY A 123 -14.63 7.57 -36.26
C GLY A 123 -14.09 6.28 -36.91
N ARG A 124 -12.85 5.88 -36.60
CA ARG A 124 -12.20 4.65 -37.10
C ARG A 124 -11.82 3.76 -35.93
N GLU A 125 -12.03 2.45 -36.07
CA GLU A 125 -11.55 1.49 -35.08
C GLU A 125 -10.03 1.34 -35.17
N THR A 126 -9.33 1.80 -34.12
CA THR A 126 -7.88 1.63 -33.97
C THR A 126 -7.57 0.86 -32.71
N GLN A 127 -6.84 -0.25 -32.82
CA GLN A 127 -6.45 -1.08 -31.67
C GLN A 127 -4.97 -0.90 -31.29
N PRO A 128 -4.64 -0.83 -29.99
CA PRO A 128 -3.25 -0.73 -29.54
C PRO A 128 -2.54 -2.09 -29.61
N LYS A 129 -1.23 -2.07 -29.88
CA LYS A 129 -0.38 -3.27 -29.76
C LYS A 129 0.01 -3.50 -28.30
N LEU A 130 -0.64 -4.48 -27.66
CA LEU A 130 -0.44 -4.76 -26.23
C LEU A 130 0.62 -5.85 -25.95
N THR A 131 1.18 -6.47 -26.99
CA THR A 131 2.09 -7.63 -26.87
C THR A 131 3.28 -7.34 -25.98
N TYR A 132 3.91 -6.17 -26.13
CA TYR A 132 5.05 -5.77 -25.32
C TYR A 132 4.78 -5.83 -23.81
N PHE A 133 3.66 -5.25 -23.35
CA PHE A 133 3.31 -5.22 -21.93
C PHE A 133 3.06 -6.62 -21.38
N LYS A 134 2.40 -7.48 -22.16
CA LYS A 134 2.15 -8.88 -21.78
C LYS A 134 3.47 -9.65 -21.65
N CYS A 135 4.35 -9.56 -22.66
CA CYS A 135 5.64 -10.24 -22.63
C CYS A 135 6.50 -9.76 -21.46
N MET A 136 6.62 -8.46 -21.24
CA MET A 136 7.41 -7.91 -20.14
C MET A 136 6.84 -8.27 -18.76
N SER A 137 5.52 -8.38 -18.61
CA SER A 137 4.89 -8.81 -17.36
C SER A 137 5.24 -10.25 -16.96
N ILE A 138 5.71 -11.08 -17.90
CA ILE A 138 6.09 -12.48 -17.66
C ILE A 138 7.61 -12.63 -17.63
N LEU A 139 8.29 -12.10 -18.66
CA LEU A 139 9.73 -12.23 -18.81
C LEU A 139 10.50 -11.61 -17.64
N PHE A 140 10.06 -10.43 -17.17
CA PHE A 140 10.76 -9.75 -16.09
C PHE A 140 10.73 -10.57 -14.79
N PRO A 141 9.57 -10.98 -14.25
CA PRO A 141 9.54 -11.86 -13.08
C PRO A 141 10.39 -13.12 -13.26
N VAL A 142 10.22 -13.84 -14.37
CA VAL A 142 10.96 -15.10 -14.61
C VAL A 142 12.47 -14.86 -14.58
N SER A 143 12.95 -13.82 -15.27
CA SER A 143 14.37 -13.47 -15.29
C SER A 143 14.88 -13.06 -13.90
N LEU A 144 14.08 -12.34 -13.11
CA LEU A 144 14.43 -11.91 -11.76
C LEU A 144 14.56 -13.11 -10.81
N TRP A 145 13.59 -14.02 -10.83
CA TRP A 145 13.62 -15.23 -10.01
C TRP A 145 14.81 -16.11 -10.38
N LEU A 146 15.06 -16.33 -11.67
CA LEU A 146 16.24 -17.07 -12.11
C LEU A 146 17.54 -16.39 -11.67
N ALA A 147 17.63 -15.07 -11.79
CA ALA A 147 18.82 -14.33 -11.35
C ALA A 147 19.09 -14.56 -9.86
N TYR A 148 18.11 -14.31 -8.99
CA TYR A 148 18.30 -14.51 -7.55
C TYR A 148 18.55 -15.97 -7.16
N GLY A 149 17.95 -16.94 -7.87
CA GLY A 149 18.15 -18.35 -7.55
C GLY A 149 19.50 -18.91 -7.99
N LEU A 150 20.19 -18.24 -8.91
CA LEU A 150 21.47 -18.65 -9.48
C LEU A 150 22.66 -17.84 -8.94
N THR A 151 22.42 -16.66 -8.36
CA THR A 151 23.49 -15.78 -7.87
C THR A 151 23.38 -15.55 -6.37
N ASP A 152 24.50 -15.62 -5.66
CA ASP A 152 24.59 -15.21 -4.25
C ASP A 152 24.61 -13.67 -4.13
N SER A 153 23.44 -13.05 -4.33
CA SER A 153 23.30 -11.59 -4.38
C SER A 153 22.94 -10.99 -3.01
N SER A 154 23.80 -10.14 -2.46
CA SER A 154 23.49 -9.42 -1.21
C SER A 154 22.51 -8.28 -1.46
N ILE A 155 21.20 -8.55 -1.35
CA ILE A 155 20.15 -7.58 -1.69
C ILE A 155 19.55 -6.93 -0.45
N ARG A 156 19.37 -5.61 -0.53
CA ARG A 156 18.69 -4.81 0.50
C ARG A 156 17.21 -4.67 0.13
N LEU A 157 16.33 -5.11 1.03
CA LEU A 157 14.87 -5.11 0.84
C LEU A 157 14.25 -3.70 0.86
N MET A 158 14.74 -2.82 1.73
CA MET A 158 14.12 -1.52 2.00
C MET A 158 14.01 -0.58 0.77
N PRO A 159 15.04 -0.46 -0.10
CA PRO A 159 14.92 0.31 -1.33
C PRO A 159 13.78 -0.15 -2.25
N GLN A 160 13.49 -1.45 -2.31
CA GLN A 160 12.46 -2.01 -3.19
C GLN A 160 11.05 -1.74 -2.65
N VAL A 161 10.89 -1.79 -1.32
CA VAL A 161 9.64 -1.36 -0.66
C VAL A 161 9.40 0.13 -0.95
N GLY A 162 10.43 0.96 -0.83
CA GLY A 162 10.35 2.38 -1.18
C GLY A 162 9.94 2.59 -2.65
N MET A 163 10.56 1.85 -3.57
CA MET A 163 10.19 1.88 -5.00
C MET A 163 8.74 1.47 -5.21
N LEU A 164 8.27 0.37 -4.61
CA LEU A 164 6.88 -0.10 -4.73
C LEU A 164 5.86 0.98 -4.34
N LEU A 165 6.13 1.73 -3.27
CA LEU A 165 5.22 2.78 -2.79
C LEU A 165 5.22 4.03 -3.67
N ILE A 166 6.38 4.39 -4.23
CA ILE A 166 6.56 5.60 -5.05
C ILE A 166 6.29 5.31 -6.54
N TYR A 167 6.25 4.04 -6.94
CA TYR A 167 6.08 3.63 -8.34
C TYR A 167 4.90 4.30 -9.08
N PRO A 168 3.71 4.50 -8.47
CA PRO A 168 2.61 5.23 -9.12
C PRO A 168 2.95 6.70 -9.40
N VAL A 169 3.72 7.33 -8.51
CA VAL A 169 4.22 8.69 -8.69
C VAL A 169 5.16 8.73 -9.89
N PHE A 170 6.01 7.72 -10.06
CA PHE A 170 6.88 7.61 -11.22
C PHE A 170 6.10 7.38 -12.54
N LEU A 171 5.03 6.59 -12.51
CA LEU A 171 4.18 6.35 -13.69
C LEU A 171 3.38 7.59 -14.12
N VAL A 172 3.05 8.47 -13.19
CA VAL A 172 2.24 9.68 -13.44
C VAL A 172 3.09 10.95 -13.54
N GLY A 173 4.28 10.96 -12.93
CA GLY A 173 5.18 12.11 -12.87
C GLY A 173 5.53 12.71 -14.23
N PRO A 174 5.98 11.91 -15.23
CA PRO A 174 6.21 12.40 -16.58
C PRO A 174 4.97 13.05 -17.21
N LYS A 175 3.75 12.59 -16.85
CA LYS A 175 2.49 13.15 -17.34
C LYS A 175 2.18 14.50 -16.70
N LEU A 176 2.40 14.63 -15.38
CA LEU A 176 2.27 15.90 -14.67
C LEU A 176 3.25 16.94 -15.19
N ILE A 177 4.49 16.53 -15.49
CA ILE A 177 5.49 17.41 -16.11
C ILE A 177 5.05 17.82 -17.52
N MET A 178 4.57 16.89 -18.36
CA MET A 178 4.04 17.24 -19.68
C MET A 178 2.83 18.20 -19.61
N HIS A 179 1.96 18.08 -18.61
CA HIS A 179 0.88 19.04 -18.40
C HIS A 179 1.40 20.42 -17.96
N LEU A 180 2.42 20.46 -17.10
CA LEU A 180 3.02 21.72 -16.63
C LEU A 180 3.81 22.45 -17.74
N PHE A 181 4.32 21.74 -18.74
CA PHE A 181 5.20 22.30 -19.77
C PHE A 181 4.65 22.23 -21.23
N GLY A 182 3.50 21.59 -21.47
CA GLY A 182 2.99 21.29 -22.83
C GLY A 182 1.61 21.91 -23.15
N ARG A 183 1.40 22.22 -24.45
CA ARG A 183 0.10 22.62 -25.02
C ARG A 183 -0.89 21.42 -25.03
N GLU A 184 -1.92 21.50 -24.19
CA GLU A 184 -3.31 20.94 -24.19
C GLU A 184 -3.78 19.77 -25.09
N ASN A 185 -2.97 19.15 -25.95
CA ASN A 185 -3.42 18.18 -26.95
C ASN A 185 -2.74 16.80 -26.85
N SER A 186 -2.42 16.36 -25.64
CA SER A 186 -1.97 14.98 -25.43
C SER A 186 -3.17 14.05 -25.35
N TYR A 187 -3.44 13.26 -26.40
CA TYR A 187 -4.49 12.23 -26.39
C TYR A 187 -4.34 11.19 -25.24
N LEU A 188 -3.16 11.13 -24.59
CA LEU A 188 -2.93 10.35 -23.34
C LEU A 188 -3.73 10.87 -22.14
N GLU A 189 -4.24 12.10 -22.21
CA GLU A 189 -4.92 12.84 -21.14
C GLU A 189 -6.43 12.67 -21.18
N LYS A 190 -6.94 12.22 -22.33
CA LYS A 190 -8.37 12.21 -22.62
C LYS A 190 -9.11 11.03 -21.93
N GLY A 191 -8.42 10.03 -21.39
CA GLY A 191 -9.03 8.91 -20.65
C GLY A 191 -9.24 9.21 -19.16
N ARG A 192 -10.44 8.91 -18.62
CA ARG A 192 -10.77 8.97 -17.16
C ARG A 192 -9.98 7.98 -16.29
N PHE A 193 -8.90 7.40 -16.78
CA PHE A 193 -8.19 6.31 -16.12
C PHE A 193 -7.19 6.84 -15.08
N SER A 194 -7.53 6.66 -13.80
CA SER A 194 -6.66 7.06 -12.69
C SER A 194 -5.68 5.94 -12.33
N TYR A 195 -4.41 6.12 -12.70
CA TYR A 195 -3.33 5.18 -12.41
C TYR A 195 -3.11 5.00 -10.89
N PHE A 196 -3.18 6.10 -10.12
CA PHE A 196 -3.05 6.08 -8.66
C PHE A 196 -4.13 5.24 -7.98
N LYS A 197 -5.41 5.54 -8.24
CA LYS A 197 -6.54 4.82 -7.61
C LYS A 197 -6.50 3.34 -7.95
N THR A 198 -6.25 3.02 -9.22
CA THR A 198 -6.23 1.64 -9.69
C THR A 198 -5.07 0.85 -9.08
N TYR A 199 -3.88 1.45 -8.96
CA TYR A 199 -2.72 0.78 -8.35
C TYR A 199 -2.95 0.40 -6.89
N TYR A 200 -3.38 1.35 -6.05
CA TYR A 200 -3.60 1.07 -4.64
C TYR A 200 -4.79 0.15 -4.39
N ALA A 201 -5.82 0.18 -5.27
CA ALA A 201 -6.90 -0.79 -5.22
C ALA A 201 -6.40 -2.23 -5.46
N TYR A 202 -5.48 -2.44 -6.41
CA TYR A 202 -4.88 -3.76 -6.63
C TYR A 202 -4.01 -4.20 -5.44
N LEU A 203 -3.19 -3.32 -4.88
CA LEU A 203 -2.39 -3.65 -3.69
C LEU A 203 -3.29 -4.00 -2.49
N LEU A 204 -4.37 -3.25 -2.28
CA LEU A 204 -5.34 -3.53 -1.23
C LEU A 204 -6.02 -4.89 -1.45
N ALA A 205 -6.43 -5.21 -2.68
CA ALA A 205 -7.05 -6.50 -3.00
C ALA A 205 -6.09 -7.67 -2.70
N ILE A 206 -4.81 -7.55 -3.06
CA ILE A 206 -3.78 -8.55 -2.74
C ILE A 206 -3.65 -8.71 -1.22
N ALA A 207 -3.56 -7.60 -0.48
CA ALA A 207 -3.43 -7.63 0.98
C ALA A 207 -4.64 -8.29 1.65
N VAL A 208 -5.86 -8.00 1.18
CA VAL A 208 -7.10 -8.61 1.70
C VAL A 208 -7.13 -10.12 1.44
N VAL A 209 -6.70 -10.58 0.27
CA VAL A 209 -6.64 -12.03 -0.04
C VAL A 209 -5.64 -12.73 0.88
N ILE A 210 -4.43 -12.19 1.03
CA ILE A 210 -3.40 -12.76 1.91
C ILE A 210 -3.88 -12.79 3.36
N GLY A 211 -4.49 -11.70 3.84
CA GLY A 211 -5.02 -11.66 5.20
C GLY A 211 -6.23 -12.56 5.42
N GLY A 212 -7.10 -12.72 4.42
CA GLY A 212 -8.19 -13.70 4.47
C GLY A 212 -7.67 -15.13 4.62
N LEU A 213 -6.65 -15.50 3.83
CA LEU A 213 -5.99 -16.81 3.96
C LEU A 213 -5.34 -16.99 5.33
N GLY A 214 -4.68 -15.95 5.85
CA GLY A 214 -4.10 -15.97 7.20
C GLY A 214 -5.13 -16.12 8.30
N ALA A 215 -6.24 -15.39 8.23
CA ALA A 215 -7.34 -15.49 9.19
C ALA A 215 -8.01 -16.86 9.18
N ILE A 216 -8.20 -17.46 8.00
CA ILE A 216 -8.73 -18.84 7.87
C ILE A 216 -7.79 -19.82 8.55
N ASN A 217 -6.48 -19.72 8.29
CA ASN A 217 -5.50 -20.62 8.90
C ASN A 217 -5.41 -20.45 10.42
N ALA A 218 -5.36 -19.21 10.92
CA ALA A 218 -5.35 -18.91 12.34
C ALA A 218 -6.64 -19.36 13.05
N GLY A 219 -7.77 -19.36 12.33
CA GLY A 219 -9.03 -19.91 12.81
C GLY A 219 -8.99 -21.44 12.90
N LEU A 220 -8.45 -22.12 11.89
CA LEU A 220 -8.30 -23.58 11.86
C LEU A 220 -7.35 -24.09 12.96
N THR A 221 -6.24 -23.40 13.21
CA THR A 221 -5.27 -23.78 14.26
C THR A 221 -5.76 -23.51 15.68
N LYS A 222 -6.81 -22.71 15.87
CA LYS A 222 -7.48 -22.53 17.18
C LYS A 222 -8.56 -23.59 17.46
N ILE A 223 -9.01 -24.31 16.43
CA ILE A 223 -10.07 -25.33 16.52
C ILE A 223 -9.46 -26.75 16.58
N ALA A 224 -8.26 -26.93 16.02
CA ALA A 224 -7.45 -28.16 16.15
C ALA A 224 -6.71 -28.23 17.49
#